data_AF-A0A9P1MP80-F1
#
_entry.id   AF-A0A9P1MP80-F1
#
_cell.length_a   1.000
_cell.length_b   1.000
_cell.length_c   1.000
_cell.angle_alpha   90.00
_cell.angle_beta   90.00
_cell.angle_gamma   90.00
#
_symmetry.space_group_name_H-M   'P 1'
#
loop_
_entity.id
_entity.type
_entity.pdbx_description
1 polymer ?
#
loop_
_entity_poly.entity_id
_entity_poly.type
_entity_poly.pdbx_seq_one_letter_code
_entity_poly.pdbx_strand_id
1 'polypeptide(L)'
;MLIEPKTRNVVQIGIGMCCVFFAFTSQGFIVETVLAGKHRSDSKISEHAGYYSQTIVYGAFIFSNAVAPVFLKIMNVKWSLVLGSSTYTLFMLGFQFLNPYYLYVSSAIEGFGAGLLWTAFGHSIAINSNENTIARNSSIAWIIYSSSFIYGGVFLVAMFGHDKRVTISDQTMHQLYGAFAAVCFLGNITFALLPSKMEDCNTDVPAASTTENGLSDCLNELKASWNLLLQPKMFFLCFIFAYSGMELSFWSSVYSTSLSFTKLFKINTNVLIGLNSICVGVGELFAGIAFGVFGKRTSKFGNYPIVFFGISVGLISYVLTVINLPSNSPYEDSYGKSLITPRF
;
A
#
# COMPACT_ATOMS: atom_id res chain seq x y z
N MET A 1 14.05 -28.06 12.12
CA MET A 1 13.45 -26.94 12.88
C MET A 1 12.17 -26.54 12.15
N LEU A 2 11.03 -27.11 12.54
CA LEU A 2 9.74 -26.84 11.87
C LEU A 2 9.26 -25.44 12.31
N ILE A 3 8.97 -24.56 11.35
CA ILE A 3 8.43 -23.22 11.61
C ILE A 3 7.11 -23.37 12.38
N GLU A 4 6.95 -22.59 13.45
CA GLU A 4 5.73 -22.56 14.27
C GLU A 4 4.50 -22.24 13.39
N PRO A 5 3.37 -22.95 13.55
CA PRO A 5 2.18 -22.77 12.69
C PRO A 5 1.70 -21.32 12.59
N LYS A 6 1.72 -20.56 13.70
CA LYS A 6 1.36 -19.15 13.74
C LYS A 6 2.32 -18.28 12.91
N THR A 7 3.62 -18.55 13.03
CA THR A 7 4.64 -17.84 12.24
C THR A 7 4.52 -18.17 10.75
N ARG A 8 4.17 -19.41 10.40
CA ARG A 8 3.91 -19.81 9.01
C ARG A 8 2.74 -19.02 8.41
N ASN A 9 1.65 -18.84 9.16
CA ASN A 9 0.52 -18.03 8.70
C ASN A 9 0.96 -16.58 8.41
N VAL A 10 1.72 -15.97 9.32
CA VAL A 10 2.25 -14.60 9.17
C VAL A 10 3.13 -14.48 7.91
N VAL A 11 3.99 -15.46 7.65
CA VAL A 11 4.82 -15.49 6.43
C VAL A 11 3.95 -15.59 5.18
N GLN A 12 2.97 -16.48 5.16
CA GLN A 12 2.06 -16.65 4.03
C GLN A 12 1.24 -15.37 3.76
N ILE A 13 0.76 -14.70 4.81
CA ILE A 13 0.07 -13.41 4.71
C ILE A 13 1.00 -12.35 4.13
N GLY A 14 2.25 -12.27 4.61
CA GLY A 14 3.28 -11.37 4.07
C GLY A 14 3.55 -11.62 2.59
N ILE A 15 3.64 -12.89 2.16
CA ILE A 15 3.84 -13.25 0.74
C ILE A 15 2.64 -12.81 -0.11
N GLY A 16 1.41 -13.07 0.36
CA GLY A 16 0.20 -12.61 -0.33
C GLY A 16 0.17 -11.09 -0.50
N MET A 17 0.50 -10.35 0.57
CA MET A 17 0.62 -8.89 0.54
C MET A 17 1.73 -8.45 -0.42
N CYS A 18 2.89 -9.11 -0.43
CA CYS A 18 3.99 -8.82 -1.35
C CYS A 18 3.54 -8.94 -2.81
N CYS A 19 2.81 -10.00 -3.17
CA CYS A 19 2.28 -10.18 -4.52
C CYS A 19 1.27 -9.10 -4.92
N VAL A 20 0.33 -8.75 -4.03
CA VAL A 20 -0.66 -7.70 -4.32
C VAL A 20 -0.01 -6.33 -4.45
N PHE A 21 0.88 -5.99 -3.51
CA PHE A 21 1.52 -4.68 -3.48
C PHE A 21 2.64 -4.52 -4.48
N PHE A 22 3.22 -5.61 -5.00
CA PHE A 22 4.11 -5.55 -6.15
C PHE A 22 3.42 -4.84 -7.31
N ALA A 23 2.18 -5.23 -7.61
CA ALA A 23 1.39 -4.63 -8.67
C ALA A 23 0.87 -3.24 -8.27
N PHE A 24 0.23 -3.10 -7.09
CA PHE A 24 -0.37 -1.83 -6.67
C PHE A 24 0.63 -0.68 -6.55
N THR A 25 1.79 -0.93 -5.94
CA THR A 25 2.80 0.13 -5.74
C THR A 25 3.44 0.53 -7.07
N SER A 26 3.80 -0.46 -7.90
CA SER A 26 4.34 -0.21 -9.24
C SER A 26 3.35 0.55 -10.12
N GLN A 27 2.07 0.19 -10.07
CA GLN A 27 1.00 0.89 -10.76
C GLN A 27 0.82 2.31 -10.23
N GLY A 28 0.76 2.52 -8.92
CA GLY A 28 0.58 3.84 -8.31
C GLY A 28 1.65 4.85 -8.73
N PHE A 29 2.88 4.39 -8.99
CA PHE A 29 3.94 5.27 -9.48
C PHE A 29 3.86 5.65 -10.95
N ILE A 30 3.24 4.82 -11.79
CA ILE A 30 3.23 5.00 -13.25
C ILE A 30 1.86 5.43 -13.80
N VAL A 31 0.79 5.27 -13.03
CA VAL A 31 -0.60 5.40 -13.53
C VAL A 31 -0.87 6.75 -14.15
N GLU A 32 -0.41 7.83 -13.52
CA GLU A 32 -0.58 9.18 -14.06
C GLU A 32 0.19 9.33 -15.39
N THR A 33 1.42 8.83 -15.45
CA THR A 33 2.22 8.88 -16.69
C THR A 33 1.59 8.04 -17.81
N VAL A 34 1.00 6.89 -17.49
CA VAL A 34 0.26 6.04 -18.44
C VAL A 34 -0.99 6.76 -18.95
N LEU A 35 -1.80 7.33 -18.04
CA LEU A 35 -3.08 7.96 -18.38
C LEU A 35 -2.89 9.30 -19.10
N ALA A 36 -1.91 10.11 -18.71
CA ALA A 36 -1.54 11.33 -19.42
C ALA A 36 -1.07 11.02 -20.85
N GLY A 37 -0.34 9.92 -21.04
CA GLY A 37 0.00 9.41 -22.37
C GLY A 37 -1.24 9.04 -23.19
N LYS A 38 -2.23 8.39 -22.56
CA LYS A 38 -3.47 7.96 -23.23
C LYS A 38 -4.42 9.10 -23.55
N HIS A 39 -4.51 10.14 -22.72
CA HIS A 39 -5.30 11.35 -22.99
C HIS A 39 -4.98 11.98 -24.35
N ARG A 40 -3.70 11.93 -24.77
CA ARG A 40 -3.26 12.43 -26.08
C ARG A 40 -3.86 11.67 -27.27
N SER A 41 -4.35 10.45 -27.03
CA SER A 41 -4.96 9.57 -28.04
C SER A 41 -6.47 9.41 -27.89
N ASP A 42 -7.02 9.57 -26.68
CA ASP A 42 -8.44 9.52 -26.38
C ASP A 42 -8.83 10.64 -25.41
N SER A 43 -9.53 11.66 -25.94
CA SER A 43 -9.96 12.83 -25.18
C SER A 43 -11.06 12.53 -24.15
N LYS A 44 -11.60 11.29 -24.12
CA LYS A 44 -12.58 10.86 -23.10
C LYS A 44 -11.94 10.60 -21.74
N ILE A 45 -10.64 10.33 -21.70
CA ILE A 45 -9.87 10.21 -20.45
C ILE A 45 -9.50 11.62 -20.02
N SER A 46 -9.69 11.98 -18.75
CA SER A 46 -9.31 13.31 -18.27
C SER A 46 -7.79 13.47 -18.21
N GLU A 47 -7.29 14.69 -18.37
CA GLU A 47 -5.86 15.03 -18.31
C GLU A 47 -5.19 14.54 -17.01
N HIS A 48 -5.91 14.57 -15.89
CA HIS A 48 -5.46 14.14 -14.56
C HIS A 48 -6.21 12.91 -14.04
N ALA A 49 -6.58 11.99 -14.94
CA ALA A 49 -7.39 10.82 -14.60
C ALA A 49 -6.73 9.91 -13.54
N GLY A 50 -5.41 9.85 -13.45
CA GLY A 50 -4.70 9.08 -12.43
C GLY A 50 -4.89 9.68 -11.04
N TYR A 51 -4.74 11.00 -10.91
CA TYR A 51 -5.04 11.70 -9.65
C TYR A 51 -6.50 11.56 -9.21
N TYR A 52 -7.45 11.66 -10.15
CA TYR A 52 -8.87 11.44 -9.84
C TYR A 52 -9.14 10.00 -9.40
N SER A 53 -8.58 9.01 -10.11
CA SER A 53 -8.64 7.60 -9.72
C SER A 53 -8.09 7.38 -8.31
N GLN A 54 -6.90 7.92 -8.01
CA GLN A 54 -6.27 7.80 -6.68
C GLN A 54 -7.10 8.46 -5.57
N THR A 55 -7.72 9.61 -5.87
CA THR A 55 -8.62 10.31 -4.94
C THR A 55 -9.85 9.45 -4.62
N ILE A 56 -10.42 8.79 -5.62
CA ILE A 56 -11.56 7.88 -5.45
C ILE A 56 -11.15 6.64 -4.61
N VAL A 57 -9.99 6.04 -4.89
CA VAL A 57 -9.45 4.91 -4.10
C VAL A 57 -9.37 5.28 -2.63
N TYR A 58 -8.68 6.37 -2.29
CA TYR A 58 -8.52 6.78 -0.89
C TYR A 58 -9.82 7.29 -0.26
N GLY A 59 -10.70 7.92 -1.03
CA GLY A 59 -12.03 8.30 -0.57
C GLY A 59 -12.86 7.07 -0.15
N ALA A 60 -12.91 6.05 -1.00
CA ALA A 60 -13.59 4.78 -0.70
C ALA A 60 -12.91 4.01 0.45
N PHE A 61 -11.57 4.09 0.55
CA PHE A 61 -10.80 3.50 1.65
C PHE A 61 -11.21 4.05 3.03
N ILE A 62 -11.49 5.35 3.14
CA ILE A 62 -11.97 5.96 4.38
C ILE A 62 -13.30 5.32 4.82
N PHE A 63 -14.26 5.21 3.91
CA PHE A 63 -15.56 4.58 4.21
C PHE A 63 -15.41 3.10 4.55
N SER A 64 -14.52 2.39 3.84
CA SER A 64 -14.27 0.98 4.10
C SER A 64 -13.71 0.72 5.49
N ASN A 65 -12.74 1.52 5.95
CA ASN A 65 -12.18 1.36 7.29
C ASN A 65 -13.23 1.49 8.41
N ALA A 66 -14.28 2.29 8.20
CA ALA A 66 -15.38 2.42 9.18
C ALA A 66 -16.22 1.14 9.29
N VAL A 67 -16.35 0.36 8.21
CA VAL A 67 -17.17 -0.86 8.16
C VAL A 67 -16.35 -2.15 8.18
N ALA A 68 -15.03 -2.08 8.01
CA ALA A 68 -14.14 -3.22 7.92
C ALA A 68 -14.22 -4.20 9.12
N PRO A 69 -14.38 -3.75 10.38
CA PRO A 69 -14.59 -4.67 11.52
C PRO A 69 -15.83 -5.55 11.36
N VAL A 70 -16.91 -5.02 10.78
CA VAL A 70 -18.15 -5.77 10.52
C VAL A 70 -17.92 -6.86 9.48
N PHE A 71 -17.23 -6.53 8.39
CA PHE A 71 -16.90 -7.51 7.35
C PHE A 71 -16.00 -8.62 7.87
N LEU A 72 -15.01 -8.28 8.71
CA LEU A 72 -14.15 -9.27 9.35
C LEU A 72 -14.94 -10.26 10.20
N LYS A 73 -15.92 -9.78 10.96
CA LYS A 73 -16.79 -10.62 11.79
C LYS A 73 -17.70 -11.54 10.96
N ILE A 74 -18.18 -11.07 9.80
CA ILE A 74 -19.08 -11.85 8.93
C ILE A 74 -18.32 -12.89 8.10
N MET A 75 -17.15 -12.52 7.54
CA MET A 75 -16.44 -13.31 6.54
C MET A 75 -15.22 -14.05 7.10
N ASN A 76 -14.82 -13.79 8.35
CA ASN A 76 -13.52 -14.14 8.94
C ASN A 76 -12.34 -13.47 8.21
N VAL A 77 -11.15 -13.56 8.81
CA VAL A 77 -9.91 -12.96 8.26
C VAL A 77 -9.58 -13.45 6.85
N LYS A 78 -9.67 -14.76 6.61
CA LYS A 78 -9.26 -15.38 5.33
C LYS A 78 -10.02 -14.79 4.14
N TRP A 79 -11.36 -14.79 4.21
CA TRP A 79 -12.17 -14.33 3.09
C TRP A 79 -12.18 -12.81 2.97
N SER A 80 -11.94 -12.10 4.07
CA SER A 80 -11.71 -10.65 4.02
C SER A 80 -10.43 -10.29 3.24
N LEU A 81 -9.34 -11.05 3.45
CA LEU A 81 -8.11 -10.90 2.67
C LEU A 81 -8.34 -11.22 1.19
N VAL A 82 -9.00 -12.34 0.88
CA VAL A 82 -9.29 -12.75 -0.51
C VAL A 82 -10.21 -11.76 -1.22
N LEU A 83 -11.27 -11.29 -0.55
CA LEU A 83 -12.18 -10.29 -1.11
C LEU A 83 -11.44 -8.99 -1.37
N GLY A 84 -10.68 -8.49 -0.38
CA GLY A 84 -9.87 -7.29 -0.52
C GLY A 84 -8.89 -7.39 -1.67
N SER A 85 -8.09 -8.46 -1.73
CA SER A 85 -7.07 -8.65 -2.77
C SER A 85 -7.67 -8.84 -4.17
N SER A 86 -8.86 -9.45 -4.28
CA SER A 86 -9.56 -9.62 -5.55
C SER A 86 -9.96 -8.29 -6.19
N THR A 87 -10.24 -7.26 -5.38
CA THR A 87 -10.54 -5.91 -5.91
C THR A 87 -9.32 -5.28 -6.58
N TYR A 88 -8.11 -5.48 -6.03
CA TYR A 88 -6.86 -5.06 -6.66
C TYR A 88 -6.63 -5.79 -7.99
N THR A 89 -6.88 -7.10 -8.06
CA THR A 89 -6.79 -7.86 -9.32
C THR A 89 -7.76 -7.32 -10.37
N LEU A 90 -9.01 -7.03 -9.96
CA LEU A 90 -10.02 -6.45 -10.85
C LEU A 90 -9.55 -5.10 -11.39
N PHE A 91 -9.05 -4.22 -10.52
CA PHE A 91 -8.52 -2.92 -10.94
C PHE A 91 -7.41 -3.06 -12.00
N MET A 92 -6.45 -3.97 -11.79
CA MET A 92 -5.37 -4.23 -12.75
C MET A 92 -5.87 -4.79 -14.09
N LEU A 93 -6.84 -5.71 -14.06
CA LEU A 93 -7.45 -6.27 -15.27
C LEU A 93 -8.20 -5.20 -16.08
N GLY A 94 -8.72 -4.18 -15.42
CA GLY A 94 -9.38 -3.03 -16.05
C GLY A 94 -8.57 -2.31 -17.09
N PHE A 95 -7.26 -2.20 -16.87
CA PHE A 95 -6.36 -1.53 -17.81
C PHE A 95 -6.19 -2.30 -19.13
N GLN A 96 -6.61 -3.57 -19.19
CA GLN A 96 -6.70 -4.30 -20.46
C GLN A 96 -7.86 -3.80 -21.33
N PHE A 97 -8.88 -3.19 -20.73
CA PHE A 97 -10.04 -2.64 -21.43
C PHE A 97 -10.31 -1.22 -20.93
N LEU A 98 -9.26 -0.39 -20.97
CA LEU A 98 -9.26 0.94 -20.35
C LEU A 98 -10.45 1.78 -20.86
N ASN A 99 -11.33 2.13 -19.92
CA ASN A 99 -12.51 2.94 -20.15
C ASN A 99 -12.68 3.87 -18.94
N PRO A 100 -13.03 5.17 -19.13
CA PRO A 100 -13.18 6.12 -18.02
C PRO A 100 -14.19 5.65 -16.96
N TYR A 101 -15.31 5.04 -17.37
CA TYR A 101 -16.29 4.50 -16.42
C TYR A 101 -15.72 3.34 -15.63
N TYR A 102 -14.99 2.45 -16.31
CA TYR A 102 -14.35 1.33 -15.64
C TYR A 102 -13.33 1.84 -14.63
N LEU A 103 -12.43 2.74 -15.04
CA LEU A 103 -11.36 3.29 -14.21
C LEU A 103 -11.90 3.82 -12.87
N TYR A 104 -12.92 4.67 -12.90
CA TYR A 104 -13.44 5.29 -11.69
C TYR A 104 -14.28 4.33 -10.84
N VAL A 105 -15.05 3.43 -11.46
CA VAL A 105 -15.82 2.42 -10.72
C VAL A 105 -14.90 1.39 -10.07
N SER A 106 -13.91 0.89 -10.79
CA SER A 106 -12.92 -0.05 -10.25
C SER A 106 -12.06 0.59 -9.17
N SER A 107 -11.72 1.89 -9.29
CA SER A 107 -11.04 2.65 -8.22
C SER A 107 -11.85 2.65 -6.92
N ALA A 108 -13.16 2.86 -7.00
CA ALA A 108 -14.01 2.86 -5.80
C ALA A 108 -14.11 1.45 -5.18
N ILE A 109 -14.21 0.41 -6.02
CA ILE A 109 -14.24 -0.99 -5.58
C ILE A 109 -12.90 -1.39 -4.93
N GLU A 110 -11.78 -1.01 -5.53
CA GLU A 110 -10.44 -1.23 -4.99
C GLU A 110 -10.25 -0.50 -3.66
N GLY A 111 -10.61 0.78 -3.58
CA GLY A 111 -10.55 1.53 -2.33
C GLY A 111 -11.38 0.88 -1.22
N PHE A 112 -12.55 0.34 -1.57
CA PHE A 112 -13.35 -0.42 -0.62
C PHE A 112 -12.64 -1.71 -0.19
N GLY A 113 -12.11 -2.50 -1.13
CA GLY A 113 -11.38 -3.73 -0.81
C GLY A 113 -10.06 -3.49 -0.06
N ALA A 114 -9.40 -2.35 -0.27
CA ALA A 114 -8.19 -1.95 0.42
C ALA A 114 -8.41 -1.84 1.94
N GLY A 115 -9.54 -1.26 2.37
CA GLY A 115 -9.88 -1.13 3.80
C GLY A 115 -10.06 -2.49 4.46
N LEU A 116 -10.72 -3.41 3.75
CA LEU A 116 -10.87 -4.80 4.20
C LEU A 116 -9.52 -5.52 4.27
N LEU A 117 -8.70 -5.41 3.23
CA LEU A 117 -7.40 -6.06 3.15
C LEU A 117 -6.48 -5.62 4.29
N TRP A 118 -6.32 -4.30 4.50
CA TRP A 118 -5.43 -3.75 5.53
C TRP A 118 -5.92 -4.07 6.95
N THR A 119 -7.24 -3.99 7.18
CA THR A 119 -7.80 -4.34 8.50
C THR A 119 -7.61 -5.84 8.77
N ALA A 120 -7.87 -6.69 7.77
CA ALA A 120 -7.66 -8.13 7.89
C ALA A 120 -6.18 -8.48 8.08
N PHE A 121 -5.27 -7.79 7.39
CA PHE A 121 -3.83 -7.93 7.55
C PHE A 121 -3.39 -7.62 8.99
N GLY A 122 -3.78 -6.46 9.54
CA GLY A 122 -3.46 -6.09 10.92
C GLY A 122 -4.04 -7.08 11.94
N HIS A 123 -5.31 -7.45 11.78
CA HIS A 123 -5.98 -8.40 12.66
C HIS A 123 -5.32 -9.80 12.59
N SER A 124 -4.93 -10.25 11.40
CA SER A 124 -4.28 -11.54 11.19
C SER A 124 -2.93 -11.66 11.92
N ILE A 125 -2.15 -10.58 11.97
CA ILE A 125 -0.89 -10.54 12.72
C ILE A 125 -1.19 -10.59 14.22
N ALA A 126 -2.20 -9.87 14.69
CA ALA A 126 -2.60 -9.84 16.10
C ALA A 126 -3.01 -11.23 16.60
N ILE A 127 -3.88 -11.96 15.88
CA ILE A 127 -4.34 -13.30 16.30
C ILE A 127 -3.24 -14.37 16.21
N ASN A 128 -2.25 -14.20 15.32
CA ASN A 128 -1.10 -15.10 15.19
C ASN A 128 0.09 -14.68 16.08
N SER A 129 -0.11 -13.71 16.97
CA SER A 129 0.95 -13.19 17.85
C SER A 129 0.52 -13.13 19.31
N ASN A 130 1.52 -13.08 20.19
CA ASN A 130 1.36 -12.85 21.62
C ASN A 130 2.21 -11.63 22.00
N GLU A 131 2.12 -11.11 23.23
CA GLU A 131 2.87 -9.92 23.68
C GLU A 131 4.38 -10.00 23.40
N ASN A 132 4.96 -11.19 23.52
CA ASN A 132 6.40 -11.42 23.31
C ASN A 132 6.81 -11.61 21.84
N THR A 133 5.85 -11.89 20.95
CA THR A 133 6.10 -12.26 19.54
C THR A 133 5.53 -11.25 18.55
N ILE A 134 4.64 -10.35 18.97
CA ILE A 134 3.97 -9.37 18.08
C ILE A 134 4.97 -8.48 17.35
N ALA A 135 6.01 -7.98 18.02
CA ALA A 135 7.04 -7.17 17.38
C ALA A 135 7.78 -7.97 16.29
N ARG A 136 8.20 -9.21 16.60
CA ARG A 136 8.90 -10.09 15.66
C ARG A 136 8.02 -10.42 14.46
N ASN A 137 6.80 -10.88 14.70
CA ASN A 137 5.88 -11.33 13.66
C ASN A 137 5.44 -10.14 12.77
N SER A 138 5.18 -8.98 13.36
CA SER A 138 4.90 -7.74 12.61
C SER A 138 6.07 -7.35 11.72
N SER A 139 7.31 -7.38 12.24
CA SER A 139 8.50 -7.08 11.44
C SER A 139 8.73 -8.10 10.31
N ILE A 140 8.50 -9.40 10.54
CA ILE A 140 8.60 -10.41 9.48
C ILE A 140 7.59 -10.14 8.37
N ALA A 141 6.31 -9.92 8.72
CA ALA A 141 5.28 -9.60 7.74
C ALA A 141 5.61 -8.29 6.99
N TRP A 142 6.07 -7.26 7.70
CA TRP A 142 6.45 -5.97 7.13
C TRP A 142 7.62 -6.07 6.16
N ILE A 143 8.65 -6.86 6.49
CA ILE A 143 9.81 -7.09 5.62
C ILE A 143 9.39 -7.79 4.33
N ILE A 144 8.58 -8.85 4.43
CA ILE A 144 8.12 -9.59 3.26
C ILE A 144 7.23 -8.71 2.40
N TYR A 145 6.29 -7.99 3.00
CA TYR A 145 5.47 -6.98 2.32
C TYR A 145 6.33 -5.94 1.60
N SER A 146 7.26 -5.29 2.31
CA SER A 146 8.07 -4.18 1.78
C SER A 146 9.04 -4.61 0.68
N SER A 147 9.39 -5.89 0.61
CA SER A 147 10.16 -6.42 -0.51
C SER A 147 9.47 -6.23 -1.87
N SER A 148 8.13 -6.04 -1.88
CA SER A 148 7.37 -5.74 -3.08
C SER A 148 7.83 -4.47 -3.79
N PHE A 149 8.30 -3.45 -3.05
CA PHE A 149 8.83 -2.21 -3.63
C PHE A 149 10.12 -2.45 -4.42
N ILE A 150 10.97 -3.35 -3.95
CA ILE A 150 12.21 -3.74 -4.62
C ILE A 150 11.88 -4.51 -5.89
N TYR A 151 11.07 -5.55 -5.78
CA TYR A 151 10.69 -6.36 -6.94
C TYR A 151 9.94 -5.54 -7.98
N GLY A 152 8.99 -4.71 -7.57
CA GLY A 152 8.23 -3.81 -8.43
C GLY A 152 9.13 -2.81 -9.14
N GLY A 153 10.03 -2.16 -8.41
CA GLY A 153 11.01 -1.24 -8.98
C GLY A 153 11.95 -1.91 -9.99
N VAL A 154 12.48 -3.09 -9.68
CA VAL A 154 13.31 -3.88 -10.62
C VAL A 154 12.52 -4.23 -11.88
N PHE A 155 11.26 -4.62 -11.74
CA PHE A 155 10.38 -4.91 -12.88
C PHE A 155 10.14 -3.68 -13.76
N LEU A 156 9.87 -2.52 -13.17
CA LEU A 156 9.72 -1.25 -13.90
C LEU A 156 11.02 -0.85 -14.62
N VAL A 157 12.18 -0.98 -13.97
CA VAL A 157 13.48 -0.71 -14.60
C VAL A 157 13.73 -1.65 -15.77
N ALA A 158 13.39 -2.94 -15.65
CA ALA A 158 13.55 -3.90 -16.74
C ALA A 158 12.62 -3.59 -17.93
N MET A 159 11.37 -3.20 -17.65
CA MET A 159 10.39 -2.85 -18.68
C MET A 159 10.70 -1.54 -19.40
N PHE A 160 11.14 -0.51 -18.68
CA PHE A 160 11.42 0.81 -19.25
C PHE A 160 12.88 1.04 -19.62
N GLY A 161 13.81 0.19 -19.17
CA GLY A 161 15.25 0.34 -19.42
C GLY A 161 15.64 0.22 -20.89
N HIS A 162 14.84 -0.50 -21.69
CA HIS A 162 15.05 -0.66 -23.13
C HIS A 162 14.29 0.36 -23.98
N ASP A 163 13.29 1.04 -23.42
CA ASP A 163 12.50 2.01 -24.15
C ASP A 163 13.09 3.42 -23.97
N LYS A 164 13.50 4.07 -25.06
CA LYS A 164 13.97 5.46 -25.03
C LYS A 164 12.82 6.47 -25.08
N ARG A 165 11.58 5.99 -25.24
CA ARG A 165 10.39 6.84 -25.31
C ARG A 165 9.89 7.17 -23.91
N VAL A 166 9.56 8.43 -23.71
CA VAL A 166 8.89 8.91 -22.48
C VAL A 166 7.42 8.44 -22.46
N THR A 167 6.81 8.28 -23.64
CA THR A 167 5.43 7.82 -23.81
C THR A 167 5.35 6.29 -23.86
N ILE A 168 4.54 5.72 -22.97
CA ILE A 168 4.30 4.28 -22.87
C ILE A 168 3.39 3.84 -24.02
N SER A 169 3.84 2.88 -24.83
CA SER A 169 3.03 2.29 -25.92
C SER A 169 1.86 1.46 -25.36
N ASP A 170 0.75 1.40 -26.10
CA ASP A 170 -0.41 0.55 -25.75
C ASP A 170 -0.01 -0.91 -25.53
N GLN A 171 0.87 -1.44 -26.38
CA GLN A 171 1.38 -2.81 -26.25
C GLN A 171 2.14 -3.01 -24.93
N THR A 172 3.00 -2.06 -24.56
CA THR A 172 3.74 -2.09 -23.30
C THR A 172 2.78 -1.99 -22.11
N MET A 173 1.76 -1.13 -22.19
CA MET A 173 0.72 -1.02 -21.17
C MET A 173 -0.01 -2.35 -20.96
N HIS A 174 -0.47 -3.01 -22.03
CA HIS A 174 -1.16 -4.30 -21.93
C HIS A 174 -0.27 -5.38 -21.31
N GLN A 175 1.00 -5.47 -21.71
CA GLN A 175 1.96 -6.43 -21.14
C GLN A 175 2.19 -6.16 -19.65
N LEU A 176 2.37 -4.88 -19.29
CA LEU A 176 2.64 -4.44 -17.93
C LEU A 176 1.48 -4.76 -16.98
N TYR A 177 0.27 -4.32 -17.32
CA TYR A 177 -0.92 -4.58 -16.52
C TYR A 177 -1.36 -6.04 -16.55
N GLY A 178 -1.00 -6.79 -17.61
CA GLY A 178 -1.22 -8.23 -17.68
C GLY A 178 -0.34 -8.97 -16.67
N ALA A 179 0.93 -8.59 -16.56
CA ALA A 179 1.85 -9.11 -15.55
C ALA A 179 1.39 -8.74 -14.12
N PHE A 180 0.98 -7.48 -13.90
CA PHE A 180 0.43 -7.05 -12.62
C PHE A 180 -0.81 -7.83 -12.19
N ALA A 181 -1.77 -8.02 -13.10
CA ALA A 181 -2.96 -8.82 -12.82
C ALA A 181 -2.60 -10.27 -12.46
N ALA A 182 -1.66 -10.89 -13.18
CA ALA A 182 -1.21 -12.25 -12.91
C ALA A 182 -0.56 -12.38 -11.52
N VAL A 183 0.32 -11.45 -11.14
CA VAL A 183 0.98 -11.48 -9.81
C VAL A 183 -0.03 -11.19 -8.69
N CYS A 184 -0.94 -10.23 -8.86
CA CYS A 184 -2.04 -10.01 -7.92
C CYS A 184 -2.90 -11.26 -7.74
N PHE A 185 -3.21 -11.96 -8.84
CA PHE A 185 -4.00 -13.19 -8.78
C PHE A 185 -3.29 -14.31 -8.00
N LEU A 186 -1.96 -14.43 -8.12
CA LEU A 186 -1.16 -15.32 -7.27
C LEU A 186 -1.25 -14.92 -5.79
N GLY A 187 -1.33 -13.62 -5.49
CA GLY A 187 -1.63 -13.10 -4.15
C GLY A 187 -2.99 -13.61 -3.62
N ASN A 188 -4.03 -13.54 -4.45
CA ASN A 188 -5.37 -14.06 -4.09
C ASN A 188 -5.33 -15.55 -3.78
N ILE A 189 -4.64 -16.34 -4.60
CA ILE A 189 -4.45 -17.78 -4.37
C ILE A 189 -3.73 -18.00 -3.04
N THR A 190 -2.68 -17.23 -2.77
CA THR A 190 -1.90 -17.34 -1.52
C THR A 190 -2.79 -17.09 -0.29
N PHE A 191 -3.68 -16.09 -0.33
CA PHE A 191 -4.66 -15.87 0.73
C PHE A 191 -5.75 -16.95 0.78
N ALA A 192 -6.21 -17.44 -0.36
CA ALA A 192 -7.22 -18.51 -0.43
C ALA A 192 -6.70 -19.84 0.14
N LEU A 193 -5.39 -20.06 0.15
CA LEU A 193 -4.73 -21.21 0.77
C LEU A 193 -4.54 -21.06 2.29
N LEU A 194 -4.88 -19.91 2.91
CA LEU A 194 -4.80 -19.77 4.36
C LEU A 194 -5.79 -20.70 5.08
N PRO A 195 -5.48 -21.15 6.30
CA PRO A 195 -6.43 -21.89 7.11
C PRO A 195 -7.62 -21.01 7.49
N SER A 196 -8.85 -21.53 7.39
CA SER A 196 -10.05 -20.77 7.74
C SER A 196 -10.22 -20.54 9.25
N LYS A 197 -9.57 -21.37 10.08
CA LYS A 197 -9.68 -21.35 11.55
C LYS A 197 -8.55 -20.58 12.24
N MET A 198 -8.19 -19.39 11.74
CA MET A 198 -7.14 -18.59 12.38
C MET A 198 -7.58 -18.03 13.74
N GLU A 199 -8.89 -17.85 13.94
CA GLU A 199 -9.47 -17.22 15.14
C GLU A 199 -9.59 -18.19 16.34
N ASP A 200 -9.71 -19.50 16.10
CA ASP A 200 -9.90 -20.52 17.15
C ASP A 200 -8.67 -20.75 18.06
N CYS A 201 -7.51 -20.14 17.76
CA CYS A 201 -6.25 -20.47 18.43
C CYS A 201 -5.85 -19.57 19.61
N ASN A 202 -6.60 -18.51 19.92
CA ASN A 202 -6.19 -17.52 20.95
C ASN A 202 -7.33 -16.85 21.73
N THR A 203 -8.59 -17.15 21.44
CA THR A 203 -9.72 -16.57 22.17
C THR A 203 -10.49 -17.67 22.91
N ASP A 204 -10.51 -17.60 24.24
CA ASP A 204 -11.57 -18.16 25.10
C ASP A 204 -12.93 -17.47 24.88
N VAL A 205 -13.16 -16.95 23.67
CA VAL A 205 -14.47 -16.45 23.23
C VAL A 205 -15.19 -17.70 22.75
N PRO A 206 -16.33 -18.07 23.36
CA PRO A 206 -17.08 -19.25 22.96
C PRO A 206 -17.34 -19.18 21.47
N ALA A 207 -17.09 -20.30 20.78
CA ALA A 207 -17.49 -20.50 19.40
C ALA A 207 -18.88 -19.88 19.20
N ALA A 208 -18.96 -18.94 18.27
CA ALA A 208 -20.16 -18.17 17.96
C ALA A 208 -21.38 -19.08 18.04
N SER A 209 -22.17 -18.88 19.10
CA SER A 209 -23.53 -19.38 19.17
C SER A 209 -24.28 -18.70 18.04
N THR A 210 -24.46 -19.44 16.96
CA THR A 210 -25.28 -19.08 15.81
C THR A 210 -26.65 -18.61 16.29
N THR A 211 -27.13 -17.50 15.71
CA THR A 211 -28.55 -17.05 15.69
C THR A 211 -29.12 -16.70 17.07
N GLU A 212 -29.23 -15.41 17.43
CA GLU A 212 -30.53 -14.75 17.25
C GLU A 212 -30.50 -13.26 16.88
N ASN A 213 -29.37 -12.53 16.94
CA ASN A 213 -29.36 -11.10 16.58
C ASN A 213 -28.12 -10.62 15.80
N GLY A 214 -27.84 -11.24 14.63
CA GLY A 214 -26.65 -10.90 13.81
C GLY A 214 -26.52 -9.41 13.47
N LEU A 215 -27.63 -8.68 13.30
CA LEU A 215 -27.60 -7.23 13.05
C LEU A 215 -27.22 -6.44 14.31
N SER A 216 -27.74 -6.80 15.50
CA SER A 216 -27.34 -6.11 16.74
C SER A 216 -25.87 -6.35 17.05
N ASP A 217 -25.35 -7.53 16.73
CA ASP A 217 -23.94 -7.86 16.96
C ASP A 217 -23.00 -7.11 16.03
N CYS A 218 -23.43 -6.83 14.79
CA CYS A 218 -22.70 -5.94 13.88
C CYS A 218 -22.76 -4.48 14.35
N LEU A 219 -23.93 -4.01 14.79
CA LEU A 219 -24.10 -2.67 15.33
C LEU A 219 -23.30 -2.47 16.63
N ASN A 220 -23.20 -3.50 17.47
CA ASN A 220 -22.39 -3.48 18.67
C ASN A 220 -20.89 -3.39 18.34
N GLU A 221 -20.43 -4.08 17.29
CA GLU A 221 -19.04 -4.00 16.82
C GLU A 221 -18.67 -2.61 16.28
N LEU A 222 -19.58 -2.02 15.49
CA LEU A 222 -19.43 -0.64 15.01
C LEU A 222 -19.43 0.35 16.17
N LYS A 223 -20.34 0.17 17.13
CA LYS A 223 -20.43 1.02 18.32
C LYS A 223 -19.17 0.90 19.17
N ALA A 224 -18.61 -0.31 19.32
CA ALA A 224 -17.35 -0.52 20.02
C ALA A 224 -16.19 0.19 19.32
N SER A 225 -16.09 0.07 17.99
CA SER A 225 -15.08 0.76 17.17
C SER A 225 -15.19 2.29 17.31
N TRP A 226 -16.41 2.82 17.32
CA TRP A 226 -16.65 4.25 17.52
C TRP A 226 -16.30 4.71 18.94
N ASN A 227 -16.66 3.92 19.96
CA ASN A 227 -16.31 4.21 21.34
C ASN A 227 -14.79 4.19 21.56
N LEU A 228 -14.05 3.32 20.86
CA LEU A 228 -12.58 3.31 20.88
C LEU A 228 -11.99 4.61 20.31
N LEU A 229 -12.55 5.15 19.23
CA LEU A 229 -12.14 6.43 18.66
C LEU A 229 -12.30 7.60 19.65
N LEU A 230 -13.34 7.55 20.49
CA LEU A 230 -13.62 8.59 21.50
C LEU A 230 -12.75 8.48 22.75
N GLN A 231 -11.90 7.44 22.88
CA GLN A 231 -11.01 7.34 24.02
C GLN A 231 -9.90 8.40 23.96
N PRO A 232 -9.55 9.08 25.08
CA PRO A 232 -8.56 10.16 25.09
C PRO A 232 -7.21 9.78 24.49
N LYS A 233 -6.74 8.55 24.74
CA LYS A 233 -5.49 8.03 24.17
C LYS A 233 -5.56 7.90 22.65
N MET A 234 -6.70 7.43 22.13
CA MET A 234 -6.91 7.27 20.68
C MET A 234 -7.01 8.62 19.98
N PHE A 235 -7.63 9.61 20.63
CA PHE A 235 -7.69 10.99 20.11
C PHE A 235 -6.29 11.58 19.86
N PHE A 236 -5.34 11.41 20.78
CA PHE A 236 -3.95 11.85 20.54
C PHE A 236 -3.26 11.05 19.44
N LEU A 237 -3.54 9.75 19.32
CA LEU A 237 -3.02 8.90 18.25
C LEU A 237 -3.54 9.31 16.86
N CYS A 238 -4.76 9.87 16.76
CA CYS A 238 -5.30 10.36 15.49
C CYS A 238 -4.39 11.41 14.83
N PHE A 239 -3.74 12.29 15.59
CA PHE A 239 -2.79 13.26 15.03
C PHE A 239 -1.54 12.58 14.45
N ILE A 240 -1.06 11.53 15.12
CA ILE A 240 0.08 10.75 14.65
C ILE A 240 -0.29 9.98 13.38
N PHE A 241 -1.47 9.34 13.35
CA PHE A 241 -1.96 8.64 12.16
C PHE A 241 -2.21 9.59 10.99
N ALA A 242 -2.72 10.79 11.24
CA ALA A 242 -2.88 11.82 10.21
C ALA A 242 -1.51 12.23 9.63
N TYR A 243 -0.50 12.43 10.49
CA TYR A 243 0.87 12.70 10.04
C TYR A 243 1.45 11.55 9.20
N SER A 244 1.35 10.30 9.67
CA SER A 244 1.81 9.13 8.92
C SER A 244 1.08 8.97 7.58
N GLY A 245 -0.21 9.30 7.51
CA GLY A 245 -0.98 9.32 6.26
C GLY A 245 -0.46 10.39 5.28
N MET A 246 -0.19 11.59 5.77
CA MET A 246 0.41 12.67 4.95
C MET A 246 1.81 12.29 4.44
N GLU A 247 2.63 11.68 5.30
CA GLU A 247 3.94 11.16 4.91
C GLU A 247 3.81 10.11 3.80
N LEU A 248 2.91 9.13 3.98
CA LEU A 248 2.64 8.09 2.99
C LEU A 248 2.25 8.69 1.63
N SER A 249 1.33 9.65 1.62
CA SER A 249 0.91 10.34 0.39
C SER A 249 2.05 11.14 -0.26
N PHE A 250 2.92 11.75 0.54
CA PHE A 250 4.05 12.52 0.05
C PHE A 250 5.04 11.64 -0.71
N TRP A 251 5.54 10.57 -0.10
CA TRP A 251 6.59 9.76 -0.75
C TRP A 251 6.04 8.88 -1.87
N SER A 252 4.80 8.39 -1.74
CA SER A 252 4.21 7.48 -2.73
C SER A 252 3.72 8.19 -4.00
N SER A 253 3.10 9.37 -3.87
CA SER A 253 2.50 10.09 -5.01
C SER A 253 3.28 11.35 -5.38
N VAL A 254 3.45 12.30 -4.45
CA VAL A 254 4.01 13.62 -4.75
C VAL A 254 5.47 13.52 -5.20
N TYR A 255 6.29 12.79 -4.45
CA TYR A 255 7.71 12.65 -4.76
C TYR A 255 7.94 11.86 -6.07
N SER A 256 7.21 10.75 -6.27
CA SER A 256 7.34 9.93 -7.48
C SER A 256 6.92 10.69 -8.76
N THR A 257 5.81 11.43 -8.69
CA THR A 257 5.34 12.26 -9.82
C THR A 257 6.27 13.44 -10.10
N SER A 258 6.80 14.07 -9.05
CA SER A 258 7.84 15.11 -9.17
C SER A 258 9.08 14.60 -9.89
N LEU A 259 9.50 13.37 -9.61
CA LEU A 259 10.58 12.72 -10.37
C LEU A 259 10.16 12.55 -11.83
N SER A 260 8.97 12.00 -12.11
CA SER A 260 8.44 11.70 -13.46
C SER A 260 8.33 12.91 -14.41
N PHE A 261 7.89 14.05 -13.89
CA PHE A 261 7.66 15.26 -14.69
C PHE A 261 8.85 16.23 -14.70
N THR A 262 9.90 15.97 -13.92
CA THR A 262 11.14 16.75 -14.01
C THR A 262 11.94 16.31 -15.24
N LYS A 263 11.84 17.10 -16.33
CA LYS A 263 12.54 16.82 -17.61
C LYS A 263 14.00 17.26 -17.64
N LEU A 264 14.51 17.81 -16.53
CA LEU A 264 15.91 18.21 -16.38
C LEU A 264 16.86 17.02 -16.27
N PHE A 265 16.34 15.83 -15.92
CA PHE A 265 17.15 14.62 -15.86
C PHE A 265 17.50 14.12 -17.26
N LYS A 266 18.78 13.78 -17.52
CA LYS A 266 19.20 13.22 -18.83
C LYS A 266 18.87 11.73 -18.96
N ILE A 267 18.48 11.10 -17.86
CA ILE A 267 18.08 9.70 -17.78
C ILE A 267 16.56 9.58 -18.03
N ASN A 268 16.13 8.46 -18.62
CA ASN A 268 14.70 8.19 -18.80
C ASN A 268 13.98 8.24 -17.44
N THR A 269 13.02 9.15 -17.31
CA THR A 269 12.31 9.40 -16.06
C THR A 269 11.50 8.20 -15.57
N ASN A 270 11.05 7.33 -16.48
CA ASN A 270 10.36 6.07 -16.13
C ASN A 270 11.30 5.09 -15.42
N VAL A 271 12.60 5.09 -15.77
CA VAL A 271 13.62 4.28 -15.08
C VAL A 271 13.92 4.87 -13.70
N LEU A 272 13.92 6.20 -13.57
CA LEU A 272 14.13 6.89 -12.30
C LEU A 272 13.03 6.58 -11.28
N ILE A 273 11.78 6.46 -11.73
CA ILE A 273 10.66 5.98 -10.89
C ILE A 273 10.93 4.57 -10.36
N GLY A 274 11.37 3.65 -11.23
CA GLY A 274 11.71 2.29 -10.82
C GLY A 274 12.87 2.25 -9.80
N LEU A 275 13.90 3.07 -9.99
CA LEU A 275 15.00 3.23 -9.03
C LEU A 275 14.52 3.81 -7.69
N ASN A 276 13.63 4.80 -7.71
CA ASN A 276 13.04 5.35 -6.50
C ASN A 276 12.31 4.26 -5.68
N SER A 277 11.50 3.42 -6.35
CA SER A 277 10.83 2.29 -5.71
C SER A 277 11.82 1.31 -5.05
N ILE A 278 12.95 1.02 -5.70
CA ILE A 278 14.01 0.17 -5.12
C ILE A 278 14.60 0.84 -3.88
N CYS A 279 14.92 2.13 -3.94
CA CYS A 279 15.48 2.86 -2.80
C CYS A 279 14.52 2.87 -1.59
N VAL A 280 13.23 3.11 -1.82
CA VAL A 280 12.20 3.01 -0.77
C VAL A 280 12.16 1.60 -0.18
N GLY A 281 12.10 0.56 -1.03
CA GLY A 281 12.05 -0.82 -0.57
C GLY A 281 13.28 -1.24 0.25
N VAL A 282 14.46 -0.77 -0.12
CA VAL A 282 15.70 -0.99 0.65
C VAL A 282 15.63 -0.27 2.00
N GLY A 283 15.15 0.97 2.04
CA GLY A 283 14.92 1.72 3.28
C GLY A 283 13.95 1.03 4.24
N GLU A 284 12.81 0.59 3.72
CA GLU A 284 11.80 -0.17 4.48
C GLU A 284 12.33 -1.51 4.98
N LEU A 285 13.13 -2.20 4.18
CA LEU A 285 13.78 -3.45 4.58
C LEU A 285 14.74 -3.23 5.76
N PHE A 286 15.59 -2.20 5.67
CA PHE A 286 16.50 -1.82 6.75
C PHE A 286 15.75 -1.42 8.02
N ALA A 287 14.71 -0.61 7.88
CA ALA A 287 13.85 -0.22 9.00
C ALA A 287 13.21 -1.46 9.64
N GLY A 288 12.58 -2.34 8.85
CA GLY A 288 11.94 -3.57 9.32
C GLY A 288 12.90 -4.50 10.08
N ILE A 289 14.13 -4.66 9.59
CA ILE A 289 15.18 -5.45 10.26
C ILE A 289 15.59 -4.78 11.58
N ALA A 290 15.85 -3.47 11.56
CA ALA A 290 16.22 -2.72 12.75
C ALA A 290 15.12 -2.82 13.83
N PHE A 291 13.85 -2.65 13.46
CA PHE A 291 12.70 -2.81 14.36
C PHE A 291 12.56 -4.24 14.87
N GLY A 292 12.76 -5.25 14.02
CA GLY A 292 12.67 -6.65 14.42
C GLY A 292 13.75 -7.06 15.43
N VAL A 293 14.99 -6.58 15.24
CA VAL A 293 16.14 -6.89 16.12
C VAL A 293 16.12 -6.05 17.40
N PHE A 294 15.91 -4.74 17.28
CA PHE A 294 15.99 -3.82 18.40
C PHE A 294 14.66 -3.64 19.14
N GLY A 295 13.52 -4.06 18.59
CA GLY A 295 12.19 -3.82 19.18
C GLY A 295 12.04 -4.25 20.64
N LYS A 296 12.62 -5.39 21.02
CA LYS A 296 12.61 -5.86 22.43
C LYS A 296 13.46 -4.98 23.36
N ARG A 297 14.55 -4.41 22.84
CA ARG A 297 15.48 -3.55 23.59
C ARG A 297 14.96 -2.12 23.68
N THR A 298 14.31 -1.64 22.62
CA THR A 298 13.73 -0.30 22.56
C THR A 298 12.44 -0.18 23.36
N SER A 299 11.60 -1.23 23.39
CA SER A 299 10.40 -1.24 24.25
C SER A 299 10.74 -1.01 25.73
N LYS A 300 11.92 -1.48 26.19
CA LYS A 300 12.41 -1.22 27.56
C LYS A 300 12.84 0.24 27.83
N PHE A 301 13.29 0.97 26.79
CA PHE A 301 13.69 2.37 26.90
C PHE A 301 12.55 3.35 26.55
N GLY A 302 11.35 2.82 26.27
CA GLY A 302 10.24 3.56 25.71
C GLY A 302 10.39 3.77 24.19
N ASN A 303 9.27 3.89 23.48
CA ASN A 303 9.27 4.04 22.02
C ASN A 303 9.70 5.45 21.54
N TYR A 304 9.88 6.41 22.45
CA TYR A 304 10.18 7.82 22.13
C TYR A 304 11.45 8.04 21.29
N PRO A 305 12.62 7.41 21.56
CA PRO A 305 13.85 7.69 20.81
C PRO A 305 13.73 7.36 19.32
N ILE A 306 13.00 6.30 18.99
CA ILE A 306 12.74 5.91 17.60
C ILE A 306 11.88 6.96 16.91
N VAL A 307 10.82 7.43 17.58
CA VAL A 307 9.91 8.43 17.01
C VAL A 307 10.66 9.72 16.71
N PHE A 308 11.50 10.20 17.64
CA PHE A 308 12.32 11.40 17.41
C PHE A 308 13.32 11.23 16.27
N PHE A 309 13.95 10.05 16.16
CA PHE A 309 14.84 9.74 15.05
C PHE A 309 14.09 9.77 13.71
N GLY A 310 12.93 9.14 13.63
CA GLY A 310 12.08 9.14 12.43
C GLY A 310 11.66 10.54 12.00
N ILE A 311 11.21 11.38 12.95
CA ILE A 311 10.83 12.78 12.66
C ILE A 311 12.03 13.57 12.13
N SER A 312 13.21 13.40 12.74
CA SER A 312 14.42 14.13 12.33
C SER A 312 14.85 13.77 10.90
N VAL A 313 14.86 12.47 10.57
CA VAL A 313 15.18 11.98 9.22
C VAL A 313 14.14 12.45 8.20
N GLY A 314 12.85 12.42 8.56
CA GLY A 314 11.77 12.93 7.70
C GLY A 314 11.92 14.41 7.39
N LEU A 315 12.22 15.23 8.40
CA LEU A 315 12.38 16.68 8.25
C LEU A 315 13.56 17.05 7.35
N ILE A 316 14.68 16.35 7.50
CA ILE A 316 15.84 16.49 6.60
C ILE A 316 15.46 16.10 5.17
N SER A 317 14.73 15.00 5.00
CA SER A 317 14.28 14.52 3.69
C SER A 317 13.38 15.54 2.98
N TYR A 318 12.43 16.16 3.69
CA TYR A 318 11.57 17.20 3.13
C TYR A 318 12.35 18.43 2.65
N VAL A 319 13.32 18.89 3.45
CA VAL A 319 14.20 20.00 3.08
C VAL A 319 15.01 19.66 1.82
N LEU A 320 15.58 18.45 1.76
CA LEU A 320 16.33 17.98 0.59
C LEU A 320 15.44 17.92 -0.66
N THR A 321 14.19 17.46 -0.55
CA THR A 321 13.27 17.41 -1.69
C THR A 321 12.98 18.80 -2.25
N VAL A 322 12.69 19.79 -1.39
CA VAL A 322 12.42 21.17 -1.82
C VAL A 322 13.65 21.81 -2.48
N ILE A 323 14.86 21.45 -2.04
CA ILE A 323 16.10 21.97 -2.64
C ILE A 323 16.35 21.36 -4.03
N ASN A 324 16.05 20.07 -4.21
CA ASN A 324 16.42 19.32 -5.42
C ASN A 324 15.35 19.36 -6.52
N LEU A 325 14.06 19.45 -6.19
CA LEU A 325 12.96 19.36 -7.16
C LEU A 325 12.25 20.70 -7.39
N PRO A 326 11.81 21.01 -8.63
CA PRO A 326 11.02 22.20 -8.91
C PRO A 326 9.63 22.14 -8.24
N SER A 327 9.11 23.28 -7.76
CA SER A 327 7.81 23.36 -7.09
C SER A 327 6.61 22.91 -7.96
N ASN A 328 6.71 23.05 -9.28
CA ASN A 328 5.64 22.70 -10.21
C ASN A 328 5.77 21.26 -10.75
N SER A 329 6.85 20.56 -10.42
CA SER A 329 7.11 19.19 -10.89
C SER A 329 6.05 18.16 -10.49
N PRO A 330 5.26 18.30 -9.41
CA PRO A 330 4.18 17.34 -9.15
C PRO A 330 3.01 17.42 -10.14
N TYR A 331 2.84 18.52 -10.88
CA TYR A 331 1.63 18.79 -11.65
C TYR A 331 1.87 18.82 -13.17
N GLU A 332 3.01 19.37 -13.59
CA GLU A 332 3.30 19.63 -15.00
C GLU A 332 4.77 19.39 -15.33
N ASP A 333 5.03 19.11 -16.60
CA ASP A 333 6.39 18.98 -17.15
C ASP A 333 7.21 20.24 -16.82
N SER A 334 8.14 20.08 -15.88
CA SER A 334 8.85 21.21 -15.30
C SER A 334 10.29 21.31 -15.82
N TYR A 335 10.57 22.46 -16.45
CA TYR A 335 11.92 22.87 -16.89
C TYR A 335 12.55 23.92 -15.95
N GLY A 336 11.83 24.31 -14.89
CA GLY A 336 12.24 25.36 -13.94
C GLY A 336 13.47 24.95 -13.11
N LYS A 337 14.36 25.91 -12.84
CA LYS A 337 15.52 25.70 -11.96
C LYS A 337 15.03 25.45 -10.52
N SER A 338 15.35 24.29 -9.95
CA SER A 338 15.39 24.13 -8.49
C SER A 338 16.59 24.89 -7.91
N LEU A 339 16.61 25.09 -6.58
CA LEU A 339 17.68 25.82 -5.88
C LEU A 339 19.08 25.24 -6.16
N ILE A 340 19.15 23.92 -6.39
CA ILE A 340 20.31 23.25 -6.99
C ILE A 340 19.86 22.65 -8.31
N THR A 341 20.36 23.16 -9.44
CA THR A 341 20.05 22.57 -10.76
C THR A 341 20.37 21.07 -10.77
N PRO A 342 19.39 20.19 -11.06
CA PRO A 342 19.63 18.76 -11.13
C PRO A 342 20.64 18.50 -12.26
N ARG A 343 21.81 17.94 -11.91
CA ARG A 343 22.86 17.60 -12.87
C ARG A 343 23.02 16.08 -12.99
N PHE A 344 21.96 15.34 -13.35
CA PHE A 344 22.09 13.93 -13.73
C PHE A 344 21.21 13.57 -14.91
#